data_AF-A0A1I8AV91-F1
#
_entry.id   AF-A0A1I8AV91-F1
#
_cell.length_a   1.000
_cell.length_b   1.000
_cell.length_c   1.000
_cell.angle_alpha   90.00
_cell.angle_beta   90.00
_cell.angle_gamma   90.00
#
_symmetry.space_group_name_H-M   'P 1'
#
loop_
_entity.id
_entity.type
_entity.pdbx_description
1 polymer ?
#
loop_
_entity_poly.entity_id
_entity_poly.type
_entity_poly.pdbx_seq_one_letter_code
_entity_poly.pdbx_strand_id
1 'polypeptide(L)'
;MYVGSLLEDPIEGALVGPTLACIIGRQFKNLRDGDRFYYENKEVLKKDQIKEMKKVSLARILCDSGDHITSMPRAAFDQNKGEDLVDCSLIPGPDYRKWKEVI
;
A
#
# COMPACT_ATOMS: atom_id res chain seq x y z
N MET A 1 -27.49 5.08 7.47
CA MET A 1 -26.13 5.39 6.97
C MET A 1 -25.70 4.39 5.91
N TYR A 2 -25.46 3.12 6.24
CA TYR A 2 -24.92 2.11 5.30
C TYR A 2 -25.64 2.04 3.93
N VAL A 3 -26.95 1.77 3.91
CA VAL A 3 -27.71 1.64 2.64
C VAL A 3 -27.66 2.92 1.82
N GLY A 4 -27.93 4.08 2.43
CA GLY A 4 -27.91 5.37 1.72
C GLY A 4 -26.54 5.67 1.10
N SER A 5 -25.47 5.39 1.83
CA SER A 5 -24.10 5.57 1.36
C SER A 5 -23.70 4.63 0.20
N LEU A 6 -24.30 3.44 0.10
CA LEU A 6 -24.08 2.52 -1.03
C LEU A 6 -24.91 2.84 -2.27
N LEU A 7 -25.95 3.67 -2.12
CA LEU A 7 -26.81 4.11 -3.21
C LEU A 7 -26.33 5.40 -3.89
N GLU A 8 -25.26 6.03 -3.39
CA GLU A 8 -24.64 7.18 -4.03
C GLU A 8 -23.80 6.75 -5.24
N ASP A 9 -23.84 7.54 -6.30
CA ASP A 9 -22.95 7.33 -7.45
C ASP A 9 -21.48 7.53 -7.04
N PRO A 10 -20.57 6.65 -7.45
CA PRO A 10 -19.14 6.83 -7.20
C PRO A 10 -18.60 8.12 -7.82
N ILE A 11 -17.65 8.75 -7.14
CA ILE A 11 -16.86 9.83 -7.72
C ILE A 11 -16.01 9.27 -8.88
N GLU A 12 -15.75 10.07 -9.92
CA GLU A 12 -14.89 9.67 -11.04
C GLU A 12 -13.54 9.12 -10.55
N GLY A 13 -13.20 7.89 -10.97
CA GLY A 13 -11.98 7.19 -10.57
C GLY A 13 -11.99 6.59 -9.15
N ALA A 14 -13.10 6.67 -8.42
CA ALA A 14 -13.26 6.09 -7.08
C ALA A 14 -14.27 4.94 -7.07
N LEU A 15 -14.25 4.15 -6.00
CA LEU A 15 -15.21 3.04 -5.77
C LEU A 15 -16.40 3.44 -4.89
N VAL A 16 -16.41 4.66 -4.36
CA VAL A 16 -17.40 5.11 -3.37
C VAL A 16 -17.92 6.50 -3.69
N GLY A 17 -19.16 6.77 -3.28
CA GLY A 17 -19.79 8.08 -3.40
C GLY A 17 -19.28 9.12 -2.40
N PRO A 18 -19.73 10.38 -2.52
CA PRO A 18 -19.23 11.51 -1.74
C PRO A 18 -19.28 11.34 -0.23
N THR A 19 -20.33 10.73 0.31
CA THR A 19 -20.48 10.54 1.76
C THR A 19 -19.42 9.59 2.31
N LEU A 20 -19.21 8.44 1.67
CA LEU A 20 -18.17 7.49 2.09
C LEU A 20 -16.78 8.05 1.85
N ALA A 21 -16.54 8.77 0.74
CA ALA A 21 -15.26 9.43 0.49
C ALA A 21 -14.90 10.39 1.63
N CYS A 22 -15.85 11.20 2.11
CA CYS A 22 -15.67 12.10 3.24
C CYS A 22 -15.37 11.35 4.55
N ILE A 23 -16.19 10.35 4.89
CA ILE A 23 -16.06 9.60 6.14
C ILE A 23 -14.73 8.82 6.17
N ILE A 24 -14.47 8.05 5.12
CA ILE A 24 -13.25 7.24 4.98
C ILE A 24 -12.02 8.16 4.97
N GLY A 25 -12.02 9.21 4.14
CA GLY A 25 -10.90 10.15 4.03
C GLY A 25 -10.58 10.85 5.36
N ARG A 26 -11.59 11.31 6.10
CA ARG A 26 -11.39 11.91 7.43
C ARG A 26 -10.87 10.89 8.43
N GLN A 27 -11.38 9.66 8.40
CA GLN A 27 -10.91 8.61 9.32
C GLN A 27 -9.46 8.22 9.05
N PHE A 28 -9.07 8.00 7.79
CA PHE A 28 -7.68 7.70 7.42
C PHE A 28 -6.74 8.87 7.74
N LYS A 29 -7.16 10.11 7.49
CA LYS A 29 -6.38 11.30 7.87
C LYS A 29 -6.15 11.35 9.38
N ASN A 30 -7.19 11.17 10.18
CA ASN A 30 -7.07 11.21 11.64
C ASN A 30 -6.18 10.07 12.18
N LEU A 31 -6.28 8.87 11.60
CA LEU A 31 -5.40 7.75 11.95
C LEU A 31 -3.94 8.05 11.63
N ARG A 32 -3.66 8.63 10.47
CA ARG A 32 -2.30 9.02 10.08
C ARG A 32 -1.75 10.14 10.95
N ASP A 33 -2.48 11.26 11.03
CA ASP A 33 -2.02 12.49 11.68
C ASP A 33 -1.98 12.35 13.21
N GLY A 34 -2.81 11.47 13.77
CA GLY A 34 -2.88 11.18 15.21
C GLY A 34 -1.93 10.07 15.69
N ASP A 35 -1.30 9.32 14.78
CA ASP A 35 -0.37 8.26 15.13
C ASP A 35 1.04 8.81 15.32
N ARG A 36 1.52 8.81 16.57
CA ARG A 36 2.89 9.20 16.92
C ARG A 36 3.94 8.36 16.18
N PHE A 37 3.63 7.09 15.90
CA PHE A 37 4.52 6.13 15.27
C PHE A 37 4.28 5.98 13.76
N TYR A 38 3.50 6.88 13.14
CA TYR A 38 3.34 6.87 11.69
C TYR A 38 4.72 6.89 11.01
N TYR A 39 4.96 5.97 10.07
CA TYR A 39 6.31 5.63 9.59
C TYR A 39 7.07 6.80 8.92
N GLU A 40 6.35 7.81 8.41
CA GLU A 40 6.96 9.02 7.84
C GLU A 40 7.24 10.13 8.87
N ASN A 41 6.78 9.97 10.12
CA ASN A 41 7.10 10.91 11.18
C ASN A 41 8.60 10.94 11.44
N LYS A 42 9.08 12.12 11.83
CA LYS A 42 10.47 12.30 12.25
C LYS A 42 10.77 11.34 13.42
N GLU A 43 11.99 10.86 13.48
CA GLU A 43 12.50 9.98 14.56
C GLU A 43 11.96 8.54 14.56
N VAL A 44 10.94 8.20 13.77
CA VAL A 44 10.44 6.81 13.64
C VAL A 44 11.36 5.97 12.76
N LEU A 45 11.63 6.44 11.54
CA LEU A 45 12.56 5.82 10.60
C LEU A 45 13.57 6.84 10.08
N LYS A 46 14.77 6.36 9.77
CA LYS A 46 15.78 7.17 9.07
C LYS A 46 15.32 7.47 7.64
N LYS A 47 15.83 8.54 7.04
CA LYS A 47 15.44 8.95 5.67
C LYS A 47 15.72 7.88 4.61
N ASP A 48 16.82 7.16 4.76
CA ASP A 48 17.19 6.04 3.89
C ASP A 48 16.26 4.84 4.08
N GLN A 49 15.87 4.52 5.31
CA GLN A 49 14.87 3.50 5.63
C GLN A 49 13.51 3.83 5.02
N ILE A 50 13.04 5.08 5.10
CA ILE A 50 11.79 5.52 4.46
C ILE A 50 11.87 5.35 2.94
N LYS A 51 13.03 5.66 2.32
CA LYS A 51 13.23 5.46 0.87
C LYS A 51 13.10 3.99 0.47
N GLU A 52 13.56 3.06 1.30
CA GLU A 52 13.39 1.63 1.07
C GLU A 52 11.94 1.19 1.31
N MET A 53 11.29 1.65 2.38
CA MET A 53 9.88 1.36 2.66
C MET A 53 8.95 1.79 1.51
N LYS A 54 9.25 2.91 0.83
CA LYS A 54 8.47 3.37 -0.33
C LYS A 54 8.60 2.47 -1.57
N LYS A 55 9.52 1.52 -1.60
CA LYS A 55 9.63 0.50 -2.66
C LYS A 55 8.72 -0.70 -2.41
N VAL A 56 8.20 -0.85 -1.20
CA VAL A 56 7.31 -1.97 -0.86
C VAL A 56 6.04 -1.89 -1.70
N SER A 57 5.66 -3.00 -2.30
CA SER A 57 4.40 -3.19 -3.02
C SER A 57 3.72 -4.44 -2.51
N LEU A 58 2.38 -4.50 -2.60
CA LEU A 58 1.63 -5.71 -2.25
C LEU A 58 2.06 -6.90 -3.13
N ALA A 59 2.37 -6.65 -4.40
CA ALA A 59 2.92 -7.66 -5.30
C ALA A 59 4.23 -8.26 -4.77
N ARG A 60 5.15 -7.42 -4.27
CA ARG A 60 6.39 -7.91 -3.66
C ARG A 60 6.14 -8.73 -2.39
N ILE A 61 5.24 -8.26 -1.52
CA ILE A 61 4.88 -8.98 -0.28
C ILE A 61 4.36 -10.39 -0.61
N LEU A 62 3.48 -10.49 -1.60
CA LEU A 62 2.90 -11.76 -2.04
C LEU A 62 3.96 -12.67 -2.67
N CYS A 63 4.88 -12.14 -3.49
CA CYS A 63 6.02 -12.90 -4.01
C CYS A 63 6.94 -13.44 -2.90
N ASP A 64 7.16 -12.67 -1.84
CA ASP A 64 8.07 -13.05 -0.75
C ASP A 64 7.46 -14.04 0.25
N SER A 65 6.14 -14.03 0.40
CA SER A 65 5.43 -14.77 1.46
C SER A 65 4.54 -15.89 0.94
N GLY A 66 4.25 -15.93 -0.36
CA GLY A 66 3.32 -16.89 -0.95
C GLY A 66 3.98 -18.19 -1.37
N ASP A 67 3.35 -19.32 -1.02
CA ASP A 67 3.79 -20.63 -1.48
C ASP A 67 3.63 -20.75 -3.00
N HIS A 68 4.71 -21.09 -3.69
CA HIS A 68 4.72 -21.31 -5.15
C HIS A 68 4.26 -20.09 -5.99
N ILE A 69 4.26 -18.88 -5.43
CA ILE A 69 4.02 -17.65 -6.20
C ILE A 69 5.33 -17.24 -6.89
N THR A 70 5.40 -17.45 -8.20
CA THR A 70 6.58 -17.09 -9.02
C THR A 70 6.36 -15.86 -9.89
N SER A 71 5.11 -15.44 -10.10
CA SER A 71 4.76 -14.29 -10.93
C SER A 71 3.56 -13.53 -10.40
N MET A 72 3.58 -12.21 -10.51
CA MET A 72 2.51 -11.30 -10.05
C MET A 72 2.38 -10.10 -10.99
N PRO A 73 1.20 -9.47 -11.11
CA PRO A 73 1.10 -8.16 -11.72
C PRO A 73 1.80 -7.12 -10.84
N ARG A 74 2.39 -6.07 -11.44
CA ARG A 74 3.08 -5.02 -10.66
C ARG A 74 2.10 -4.24 -9.76
N ALA A 75 0.91 -3.95 -10.27
CA ALA A 75 -0.17 -3.29 -9.54
C ALA A 75 -1.18 -4.33 -9.04
N ALA A 76 -0.97 -4.84 -7.83
CA ALA A 76 -1.77 -5.95 -7.28
C ALA A 76 -3.24 -5.60 -6.98
N PHE A 77 -3.62 -4.32 -6.97
CA PHE A 77 -5.00 -3.89 -6.76
C PHE A 77 -5.79 -3.74 -8.07
N ASP A 78 -5.10 -3.66 -9.20
CA ASP A 78 -5.75 -3.50 -10.50
C ASP A 78 -6.30 -4.85 -10.96
N GLN A 79 -7.44 -4.82 -11.65
CA GLN A 79 -7.96 -6.02 -12.28
C GLN A 79 -7.00 -6.47 -13.39
N ASN A 80 -6.27 -7.55 -13.13
CA ASN A 80 -5.40 -8.19 -14.10
C ASN A 80 -5.93 -9.58 -14.42
N LYS A 81 -6.11 -9.91 -15.70
CA LYS A 81 -6.57 -11.24 -16.16
C LYS A 81 -5.44 -12.26 -16.32
N GLY A 82 -4.27 -11.99 -15.76
CA GLY A 82 -3.06 -12.79 -15.92
C GLY A 82 -2.24 -12.42 -17.16
N GLU A 83 -2.56 -11.31 -17.82
CA GLU A 83 -1.93 -10.89 -19.08
C GLU A 83 -0.61 -10.12 -18.86
N ASP A 84 -0.50 -9.36 -17.76
CA ASP A 84 0.70 -8.55 -17.44
C ASP A 84 1.47 -9.09 -16.22
N LEU A 85 1.49 -10.41 -16.07
CA LEU A 85 2.27 -11.05 -15.01
C LEU A 85 3.76 -10.90 -15.31
N VAL A 86 4.52 -10.49 -14.31
CA VAL A 86 5.97 -10.48 -14.35
C VAL A 86 6.52 -11.45 -13.32
N ASP A 87 7.68 -12.04 -13.63
CA ASP A 87 8.42 -12.85 -12.68
C ASP A 87 8.73 -12.03 -11.41
N CYS A 88 8.60 -12.66 -10.24
CA CYS A 88 8.84 -12.03 -8.94
C CYS A 88 10.24 -11.42 -8.81
N SER A 89 11.25 -11.95 -9.52
CA SER A 89 12.60 -11.37 -9.57
C SER A 89 12.64 -9.96 -10.19
N LEU A 90 11.68 -9.62 -11.05
CA LEU A 90 11.55 -8.32 -11.70
C LEU A 90 10.74 -7.31 -10.87
N ILE A 91 10.20 -7.73 -9.72
CA ILE A 91 9.47 -6.87 -8.79
C ILE A 91 10.45 -6.40 -7.71
N PRO A 92 10.82 -5.10 -7.71
CA PRO A 92 11.78 -4.58 -6.75
C PRO A 92 11.22 -4.66 -5.32
N GLY A 93 12.11 -4.94 -4.37
CA GLY A 93 11.83 -4.89 -2.95
C GLY A 93 12.72 -3.88 -2.22
N PRO A 94 12.42 -3.60 -0.94
CA PRO A 94 13.27 -2.78 -0.08
C PRO A 94 14.64 -3.43 0.18
N ASP A 95 15.69 -2.63 0.26
CA ASP A 95 17.01 -3.05 0.73
C ASP A 95 17.09 -3.00 2.27
N TYR A 96 16.89 -4.15 2.91
CA TYR A 96 16.92 -4.25 4.38
C TYR A 96 18.30 -4.00 5.01
N ARG A 97 19.38 -3.91 4.24
CA ARG A 97 20.72 -3.57 4.77
C ARG A 97 20.76 -2.18 5.41
N LYS A 98 19.79 -1.30 5.11
CA LYS A 98 19.64 0.02 5.76
C LYS A 98 19.25 -0.04 7.23
N TRP A 99 18.86 -1.22 7.74
CA TRP A 99 18.59 -1.45 9.16
C TRP A 99 19.78 -2.09 9.90
N LYS A 100 20.89 -2.38 9.21
CA LYS A 100 22.07 -2.93 9.86
C LYS A 100 22.64 -1.93 10.86
N GLU A 101 22.74 -2.32 12.11
CA GLU A 101 23.44 -1.57 13.15
C GLU A 101 24.94 -1.86 13.08
N VAL A 102 25.76 -0.84 13.36
CA VAL A 102 27.19 -1.04 13.57
C VAL A 102 27.33 -1.37 15.06
N ILE A 103 27.54 -2.65 15.35
CA ILE A 103 27.91 -3.14 16.68
C ILE A 103 29.40 -2.89 16.88
#